data_AF-A0A950Q5V5-F1
#
_entry.id   AF-A0A950Q5V5-F1
#
_cell.length_a   1.000
_cell.length_b   1.000
_cell.length_c   1.000
_cell.angle_alpha   90.00
_cell.angle_beta   90.00
_cell.angle_gamma   90.00
#
_symmetry.space_group_name_H-M   'P 1'
#
loop_
_entity.id
_entity.type
_entity.pdbx_description
1 polymer ?
#
loop_
_entity_poly.entity_id
_entity_poly.type
_entity_poly.pdbx_seq_one_letter_code
_entity_poly.pdbx_strand_id
1 'polypeptide(L)'
;MTEPNRDDELVFLPLGGSGEIGMNFNAYGYGPPDDRQWIVVDCGVLFGRETTNPGVDLIMPDIRYLAEQRSNVLAIVATHAHEDHIGAIPHLWPMLKCPIYATPFTAHLIEGKLDEAGLSARVHPRHVPLSSKLTLGPFALEFISITHSIPEPNCLAIRTPLGTICHTGDWKIDPEPLIGEVTDIAALKRLGEEGVLATVCDSTNALVAGESGSEAKVREALTALIGTLKGRIAVTSFASNVARLDTIARAARDNGRQVALVG
;
A
#
# COMPACT_ATOMS: atom_id res chain seq x y z
N MET A 1 -1.96 -9.49 -25.46
CA MET A 1 -0.73 -8.68 -25.39
C MET A 1 0.01 -8.85 -26.71
N THR A 2 0.68 -7.81 -27.22
CA THR A 2 1.53 -7.90 -28.42
C THR A 2 2.74 -8.78 -28.14
N GLU A 3 3.30 -9.43 -29.16
CA GLU A 3 4.55 -10.17 -28.99
C GLU A 3 5.68 -9.22 -28.57
N PRO A 4 6.58 -9.65 -27.66
CA PRO A 4 7.70 -8.82 -27.23
C PRO A 4 8.68 -8.59 -28.39
N ASN A 5 9.22 -7.39 -28.48
CA ASN A 5 10.34 -7.13 -29.38
C ASN A 5 11.63 -7.73 -28.79
N ARG A 6 12.61 -8.00 -29.65
CA ARG A 6 13.89 -8.62 -29.26
C ARG A 6 14.65 -7.85 -28.17
N ASP A 7 14.52 -6.53 -28.17
CA ASP A 7 15.25 -5.62 -27.27
C ASP A 7 14.37 -5.12 -26.11
N ASP A 8 13.13 -5.61 -25.97
CA ASP A 8 12.28 -5.24 -24.83
C ASP A 8 12.84 -5.84 -23.54
N GLU A 9 12.83 -5.04 -22.47
CA GLU A 9 13.22 -5.46 -21.13
C GLU A 9 12.09 -5.25 -20.13
N LEU A 10 12.07 -6.08 -19.10
CA LEU A 10 11.25 -5.90 -17.90
C LEU A 10 12.17 -5.59 -16.71
N VAL A 11 12.11 -4.35 -16.22
CA VAL A 11 13.01 -3.83 -15.19
C VAL A 11 12.25 -3.53 -13.91
N PHE A 12 12.82 -3.95 -12.79
CA PHE A 12 12.37 -3.55 -11.45
C PHE A 12 13.36 -2.56 -10.85
N LEU A 13 12.87 -1.40 -10.40
CA LEU A 13 13.65 -0.31 -9.81
C LEU A 13 13.06 0.06 -8.44
N PRO A 14 13.60 -0.48 -7.33
CA PRO A 14 13.18 -0.11 -5.98
C PRO A 14 13.87 1.21 -5.56
N LEU A 15 13.13 2.31 -5.50
CA LEU A 15 13.65 3.62 -5.07
C LEU A 15 13.41 3.89 -3.58
N GLY A 16 12.57 3.10 -2.93
CA GLY A 16 12.33 3.14 -1.48
C GLY A 16 11.58 1.89 -0.99
N GLY A 17 11.74 1.57 0.30
CA GLY A 17 11.14 0.40 0.95
C GLY A 17 11.99 -0.88 0.88
N SER A 18 13.12 -0.86 0.15
CA SER A 18 14.07 -1.97 0.12
C SER A 18 15.24 -1.72 1.07
N GLY A 19 15.44 -2.63 2.03
CA GLY A 19 16.47 -2.51 3.07
C GLY A 19 16.07 -1.61 4.24
N GLU A 20 14.81 -1.21 4.31
CA GLU A 20 14.22 -0.33 5.32
C GLU A 20 12.74 -0.67 5.56
N ILE A 21 12.09 0.03 6.50
CA ILE A 21 10.64 -0.12 6.76
C ILE A 21 9.97 1.23 6.49
N GLY A 22 9.05 1.22 5.53
CA GLY A 22 8.32 2.37 5.03
C GLY A 22 8.96 2.98 3.78
N MET A 23 8.52 4.17 3.37
CA MET A 23 8.99 4.84 2.15
C MET A 23 8.82 3.99 0.87
N ASN A 24 7.77 3.17 0.78
CA ASN A 24 7.59 2.28 -0.37
C ASN A 24 7.49 3.07 -1.67
N PHE A 25 8.37 2.74 -2.62
CA PHE A 25 8.38 3.28 -3.97
C PHE A 25 9.03 2.28 -4.92
N ASN A 26 8.19 1.57 -5.67
CA ASN A 26 8.60 0.44 -6.50
C ASN A 26 8.24 0.71 -7.96
N ALA A 27 9.21 0.89 -8.84
CA ALA A 27 8.95 1.16 -10.26
C ALA A 27 9.16 -0.09 -11.13
N TYR A 28 8.25 -0.31 -12.07
CA TYR A 28 8.30 -1.38 -13.06
C TYR A 28 8.36 -0.77 -14.46
N GLY A 29 9.44 -1.05 -15.18
CA GLY A 29 9.72 -0.56 -16.52
C GLY A 29 9.54 -1.65 -17.57
N TYR A 30 8.90 -1.35 -18.69
CA TYR A 30 8.77 -2.23 -19.84
C TYR A 30 9.12 -1.49 -21.13
N GLY A 31 9.90 -2.14 -22.00
CA GLY A 31 10.24 -1.65 -23.33
C GLY A 31 11.75 -1.62 -23.57
N PRO A 32 12.22 -1.00 -24.66
CA PRO A 32 13.64 -0.92 -24.98
C PRO A 32 14.39 -0.03 -23.98
N PRO A 33 15.71 -0.22 -23.77
CA PRO A 33 16.46 0.47 -22.73
C PRO A 33 16.36 2.00 -22.70
N ASP A 34 16.23 2.62 -23.87
CA ASP A 34 16.20 4.07 -24.04
C ASP A 34 14.78 4.66 -24.08
N ASP A 35 13.72 3.83 -24.07
CA ASP A 35 12.32 4.27 -24.13
C ASP A 35 11.37 3.37 -23.34
N ARG A 36 11.77 2.98 -22.13
CA ARG A 36 10.91 2.19 -21.23
C ARG A 36 9.73 3.02 -20.75
N GLN A 37 8.54 2.45 -20.80
CA GLN A 37 7.38 2.96 -20.08
C GLN A 37 7.37 2.42 -18.65
N TRP A 38 6.99 3.25 -17.69
CA TRP A 38 7.06 2.96 -16.26
C TRP A 38 5.68 3.02 -15.61
N ILE A 39 5.43 2.11 -14.68
CA ILE A 39 4.43 2.30 -13.63
C ILE A 39 5.16 2.36 -12.29
N VAL A 40 4.63 3.17 -11.37
CA VAL A 40 5.10 3.24 -9.99
C VAL A 40 4.04 2.56 -9.12
N VAL A 41 4.46 1.61 -8.30
CA VAL A 41 3.66 1.01 -7.24
C VAL A 41 4.05 1.66 -5.92
N ASP A 42 3.09 2.35 -5.34
CA ASP A 42 3.21 3.15 -4.11
C ASP A 42 4.19 4.34 -4.18
N CYS A 43 3.93 5.33 -3.32
CA CYS A 43 4.70 6.56 -3.16
C CYS A 43 4.58 7.02 -1.70
N GLY A 44 5.32 6.35 -0.83
CA GLY A 44 5.25 6.50 0.62
C GLY A 44 6.32 7.37 1.26
N VAL A 45 6.11 7.66 2.55
CA VAL A 45 7.09 8.31 3.45
C VAL A 45 7.68 7.32 4.45
N LEU A 46 8.82 7.69 5.02
CA LEU A 46 9.33 7.16 6.28
C LEU A 46 9.31 8.28 7.32
N PHE A 47 8.89 7.98 8.55
CA PHE A 47 8.89 8.95 9.63
C PHE A 47 10.31 9.13 10.19
N GLY A 48 10.76 10.38 10.29
CA GLY A 48 12.02 10.69 10.93
C GLY A 48 12.02 10.24 12.39
N ARG A 49 13.18 9.77 12.86
CA ARG A 49 13.35 9.37 14.26
C ARG A 49 14.23 10.38 14.96
N GLU A 50 13.79 10.94 16.08
CA GLU A 50 14.56 11.98 16.80
C GLU A 50 16.00 11.55 17.12
N THR A 51 16.22 10.25 17.35
CA THR A 51 17.56 9.71 17.67
C THR A 51 18.53 9.68 16.49
N THR A 52 18.03 9.59 15.25
CA THR A 52 18.86 9.45 14.04
C THR A 52 18.67 10.59 13.04
N ASN A 53 17.56 11.32 13.14
CA ASN A 53 17.09 12.34 12.22
C ASN A 53 16.44 13.51 13.01
N PRO A 54 17.18 14.16 13.94
CA PRO A 54 16.61 15.20 14.78
C PRO A 54 16.05 16.36 13.95
N GLY A 55 14.80 16.75 14.23
CA GLY A 55 14.09 17.82 13.51
C GLY A 55 13.59 17.47 12.10
N VAL A 56 13.67 16.20 11.68
CA VAL A 56 13.09 15.72 10.42
C VAL A 56 11.78 15.02 10.71
N ASP A 57 10.68 15.50 10.13
CA ASP A 57 9.36 14.86 10.27
C ASP A 57 9.20 13.67 9.32
N LEU A 58 9.52 13.88 8.03
CA LEU A 58 9.30 12.92 6.95
C LEU A 58 10.55 12.76 6.07
N ILE A 59 10.78 11.55 5.62
CA ILE A 59 11.82 11.13 4.67
C ILE A 59 11.11 10.50 3.47
N MET A 60 11.61 10.78 2.26
CA MET A 60 10.99 10.42 0.99
C MET A 60 12.02 9.87 0.00
N PRO A 61 11.62 9.02 -0.95
CA PRO A 61 12.54 8.42 -1.91
C PRO A 61 13.08 9.48 -2.87
N ASP A 62 14.31 9.26 -3.34
CA ASP A 62 14.90 10.08 -4.39
C ASP A 62 14.41 9.61 -5.76
N ILE A 63 13.49 10.39 -6.35
CA ILE A 63 12.84 10.06 -7.62
C ILE A 63 13.46 10.76 -8.84
N ARG A 64 14.66 11.36 -8.72
CA ARG A 64 15.28 12.16 -9.80
C ARG A 64 15.30 11.43 -11.15
N TYR A 65 15.67 10.15 -11.16
CA TYR A 65 15.69 9.34 -12.38
C TYR A 65 14.32 9.29 -13.08
N LEU A 66 13.24 9.02 -12.35
CA LEU A 66 11.89 8.96 -12.93
C LEU A 66 11.32 10.36 -13.25
N ALA A 67 11.72 11.38 -12.50
CA ALA A 67 11.31 12.76 -12.78
C ALA A 67 11.90 13.27 -14.11
N GLU A 68 13.13 12.88 -14.44
CA GLU A 68 13.75 13.14 -15.74
C GLU A 68 13.03 12.41 -16.88
N GLN A 69 12.49 11.21 -16.61
CA GLN A 69 11.75 10.36 -17.54
C GLN A 69 10.23 10.50 -17.41
N ARG A 70 9.72 11.59 -16.80
CA ARG A 70 8.30 11.69 -16.38
C ARG A 70 7.27 11.48 -17.50
N SER A 71 7.63 11.77 -18.75
CA SER A 71 6.75 11.52 -19.92
C SER A 71 6.47 10.05 -20.14
N ASN A 72 7.36 9.19 -19.65
CA ASN A 72 7.29 7.74 -19.77
C ASN A 72 6.69 7.09 -18.50
N VAL A 73 6.42 7.86 -17.45
CA VAL A 73 5.73 7.37 -16.24
C VAL A 73 4.22 7.41 -16.48
N LEU A 74 3.64 6.24 -16.70
CA LEU A 74 2.23 6.06 -17.05
C LEU A 74 1.28 6.35 -15.88
N ALA A 75 1.66 5.94 -14.66
CA ALA A 75 0.88 6.20 -13.46
C ALA A 75 1.64 5.87 -12.16
N ILE A 76 1.12 6.41 -11.06
CA ILE A 76 1.26 5.83 -9.72
C ILE A 76 0.04 4.93 -9.46
N VAL A 77 0.27 3.74 -8.93
CA VAL A 77 -0.74 2.75 -8.56
C VAL A 77 -0.56 2.45 -7.07
N ALA A 78 -1.55 2.84 -6.25
CA ALA A 78 -1.48 2.64 -4.80
C ALA A 78 -2.08 1.29 -4.41
N THR A 79 -1.35 0.52 -3.61
CA THR A 79 -1.79 -0.78 -3.08
C THR A 79 -2.78 -0.60 -1.93
N HIS A 80 -2.52 0.37 -1.04
CA HIS A 80 -3.38 0.70 0.10
C HIS A 80 -3.04 2.09 0.68
N ALA A 81 -3.78 2.51 1.70
CA ALA A 81 -3.80 3.91 2.17
C ALA A 81 -2.86 4.24 3.35
N HIS A 82 -1.88 3.39 3.66
CA HIS A 82 -0.90 3.73 4.71
C HIS A 82 0.04 4.86 4.26
N GLU A 83 0.53 5.63 5.23
CA GLU A 83 1.42 6.78 4.99
C GLU A 83 2.70 6.37 4.26
N ASP A 84 3.23 5.21 4.58
CA ASP A 84 4.39 4.64 3.93
C ASP A 84 4.11 4.01 2.57
N HIS A 85 2.89 4.16 2.04
CA HIS A 85 2.50 3.81 0.67
C HIS A 85 1.92 5.00 -0.12
N ILE A 86 1.32 6.00 0.52
CA ILE A 86 0.71 7.16 -0.19
C ILE A 86 1.17 8.53 0.32
N GLY A 87 1.88 8.59 1.45
CA GLY A 87 2.18 9.85 2.15
C GLY A 87 3.09 10.78 1.36
N ALA A 88 3.89 10.27 0.42
CA ALA A 88 4.81 11.09 -0.38
C ALA A 88 4.17 11.64 -1.67
N ILE A 89 2.96 11.18 -2.02
CA ILE A 89 2.21 11.66 -3.20
C ILE A 89 2.13 13.19 -3.26
N PRO A 90 1.63 13.93 -2.23
CA PRO A 90 1.52 15.39 -2.33
C PRO A 90 2.86 16.10 -2.56
N HIS A 91 3.96 15.50 -2.11
CA HIS A 91 5.30 16.09 -2.20
C HIS A 91 6.01 15.75 -3.51
N LEU A 92 5.86 14.52 -4.00
CA LEU A 92 6.61 14.00 -5.15
C LEU A 92 5.82 14.05 -6.46
N TRP A 93 4.49 14.06 -6.40
CA TRP A 93 3.64 14.17 -7.59
C TRP A 93 3.95 15.39 -8.46
N PRO A 94 4.27 16.60 -7.93
CA PRO A 94 4.64 17.75 -8.77
C PRO A 94 5.81 17.50 -9.73
N MET A 95 6.69 16.54 -9.42
CA MET A 95 7.80 16.13 -10.29
C MET A 95 7.38 15.09 -11.33
N LEU A 96 6.49 14.17 -10.98
CA LEU A 96 6.03 13.07 -11.84
C LEU A 96 4.88 13.47 -12.78
N LYS A 97 3.87 14.19 -12.27
CA LYS A 97 2.70 14.67 -13.01
C LYS A 97 1.93 13.60 -13.80
N CYS A 98 1.97 12.35 -13.34
CA CYS A 98 1.24 11.24 -13.95
C CYS A 98 -0.11 11.00 -13.24
N PRO A 99 -1.04 10.25 -13.87
CA PRO A 99 -2.25 9.77 -13.20
C PRO A 99 -1.96 8.97 -11.93
N ILE A 100 -2.86 9.05 -10.96
CA ILE A 100 -2.83 8.21 -9.74
C ILE A 100 -4.03 7.26 -9.81
N TYR A 101 -3.82 5.98 -9.56
CA TYR A 101 -4.87 4.96 -9.50
C TYR A 101 -4.89 4.30 -8.13
N ALA A 102 -6.08 4.20 -7.54
CA ALA A 102 -6.27 3.64 -6.21
C ALA A 102 -7.69 3.10 -6.05
N THR A 103 -7.87 2.19 -5.09
CA THR A 103 -9.21 1.72 -4.69
C THR A 103 -10.00 2.84 -4.00
N PRO A 104 -11.35 2.78 -3.92
CA PRO A 104 -12.17 3.90 -3.45
C PRO A 104 -11.76 4.46 -2.09
N PHE A 105 -11.47 3.61 -1.10
CA PHE A 105 -11.00 4.05 0.21
C PHE A 105 -9.64 4.74 0.08
N THR A 106 -8.68 4.10 -0.58
CA THR A 106 -7.33 4.66 -0.76
C THR A 106 -7.35 5.98 -1.54
N ALA A 107 -8.16 6.09 -2.59
CA ALA A 107 -8.35 7.30 -3.37
C ALA A 107 -8.86 8.45 -2.51
N HIS A 108 -9.84 8.19 -1.64
CA HIS A 108 -10.38 9.20 -0.73
C HIS A 108 -9.32 9.76 0.24
N LEU A 109 -8.45 8.90 0.77
CA LEU A 109 -7.35 9.34 1.64
C LEU A 109 -6.31 10.15 0.86
N ILE A 110 -6.03 9.77 -0.39
CA ILE A 110 -5.14 10.56 -1.27
C ILE A 110 -5.77 11.93 -1.59
N GLU A 111 -7.07 12.01 -1.84
CA GLU A 111 -7.78 13.27 -2.08
C GLU A 111 -7.63 14.24 -0.91
N GLY A 112 -7.81 13.76 0.33
CA GLY A 112 -7.60 14.56 1.53
C GLY A 112 -6.17 15.13 1.62
N LYS A 113 -5.16 14.30 1.35
CA LYS A 113 -3.74 14.72 1.32
C LYS A 113 -3.46 15.75 0.23
N LEU A 114 -4.05 15.57 -0.96
CA LEU A 114 -3.92 16.52 -2.05
C LEU A 114 -4.60 17.85 -1.71
N ASP A 115 -5.72 17.83 -0.98
CA ASP A 115 -6.39 19.05 -0.52
C ASP A 115 -5.55 19.82 0.51
N GLU A 116 -5.00 19.13 1.51
CA GLU A 116 -4.07 19.69 2.49
C GLU A 116 -2.84 20.33 1.82
N ALA A 117 -2.37 19.74 0.72
CA ALA A 117 -1.26 20.25 -0.08
C ALA A 117 -1.64 21.32 -1.12
N GLY A 118 -2.93 21.70 -1.23
CA GLY A 118 -3.42 22.66 -2.22
C GLY A 118 -3.35 22.18 -3.68
N LEU A 119 -3.36 20.85 -3.88
CA LEU A 119 -3.28 20.18 -5.18
C LEU A 119 -4.63 19.64 -5.68
N SER A 120 -5.68 19.67 -4.86
CA SER A 120 -7.03 19.15 -5.19
C SER A 120 -7.60 19.74 -6.49
N ALA A 121 -7.32 21.00 -6.81
CA ALA A 121 -7.76 21.60 -8.09
C ALA A 121 -7.04 21.05 -9.35
N ARG A 122 -5.92 20.35 -9.19
CA ARG A 122 -5.04 19.90 -10.29
C ARG A 122 -5.02 18.39 -10.46
N VAL A 123 -5.21 17.64 -9.37
CA VAL A 123 -4.98 16.20 -9.32
C VAL A 123 -6.15 15.52 -8.64
N HIS A 124 -6.70 14.52 -9.32
CA HIS A 124 -7.76 13.69 -8.78
C HIS A 124 -7.35 12.23 -8.99
N PRO A 125 -7.24 11.44 -7.91
CA PRO A 125 -7.03 10.00 -8.03
C PRO A 125 -8.16 9.36 -8.85
N ARG A 126 -7.78 8.41 -9.71
CA ARG A 126 -8.73 7.63 -10.51
C ARG A 126 -9.10 6.38 -9.74
N HIS A 127 -10.41 6.21 -9.50
CA HIS A 127 -10.91 5.08 -8.75
C HIS A 127 -10.80 3.79 -9.57
N VAL A 128 -10.20 2.78 -8.98
CA VAL A 128 -10.14 1.41 -9.49
C VAL A 128 -11.03 0.55 -8.60
N PRO A 129 -12.09 -0.10 -9.12
CA PRO A 129 -12.91 -0.99 -8.29
C PRO A 129 -12.08 -2.10 -7.65
N LEU A 130 -12.52 -2.60 -6.50
CA LEU A 130 -11.93 -3.77 -5.86
C LEU A 130 -11.92 -4.98 -6.81
N SER A 131 -10.88 -5.81 -6.70
CA SER A 131 -10.71 -7.03 -7.48
C SER A 131 -10.89 -6.84 -9.00
N SER A 132 -10.44 -5.70 -9.53
CA SER A 132 -10.62 -5.32 -10.93
C SER A 132 -9.31 -5.26 -11.72
N LYS A 133 -9.43 -4.98 -13.02
CA LYS A 133 -8.31 -4.93 -13.95
C LYS A 133 -8.12 -3.52 -14.48
N LEU A 134 -6.86 -3.15 -14.71
CA LEU A 134 -6.45 -1.86 -15.26
C LEU A 134 -5.36 -2.09 -16.31
N THR A 135 -5.43 -1.42 -17.45
CA THR A 135 -4.38 -1.48 -18.47
C THR A 135 -3.73 -0.12 -18.62
N LEU A 136 -2.40 -0.09 -18.53
CA LEU A 136 -1.56 1.09 -18.66
C LEU A 136 -0.44 0.76 -19.65
N GLY A 137 -0.56 1.20 -20.91
CA GLY A 137 0.41 0.85 -21.94
C GLY A 137 0.62 -0.68 -22.03
N PRO A 138 1.85 -1.19 -21.87
CA PRO A 138 2.17 -2.62 -21.93
C PRO A 138 1.80 -3.39 -20.65
N PHE A 139 1.37 -2.70 -19.59
CA PHE A 139 1.05 -3.31 -18.31
C PHE A 139 -0.45 -3.63 -18.22
N ALA A 140 -0.79 -4.90 -18.03
CA ALA A 140 -2.11 -5.35 -17.63
C ALA A 140 -2.09 -5.72 -16.15
N LEU A 141 -2.68 -4.84 -15.33
CA LEU A 141 -2.79 -4.97 -13.89
C LEU A 141 -4.09 -5.67 -13.49
N GLU A 142 -4.02 -6.52 -12.48
CA GLU A 142 -5.17 -7.05 -11.76
C GLU A 142 -4.93 -6.83 -10.27
N PHE A 143 -5.88 -6.18 -9.63
CA PHE A 143 -5.92 -5.98 -8.19
C PHE A 143 -6.51 -7.24 -7.56
N ILE A 144 -5.84 -7.78 -6.55
CA ILE A 144 -6.28 -8.95 -5.80
C ILE A 144 -6.43 -8.53 -4.35
N SER A 145 -7.66 -8.61 -3.84
CA SER A 145 -7.97 -8.21 -2.47
C SER A 145 -7.28 -9.14 -1.48
N ILE A 146 -6.59 -8.56 -0.51
CA ILE A 146 -5.86 -9.25 0.56
C ILE A 146 -6.30 -8.70 1.92
N THR A 147 -5.87 -9.32 3.02
CA THR A 147 -6.05 -8.75 4.36
C THR A 147 -4.81 -7.98 4.81
N HIS A 148 -5.04 -6.82 5.42
CA HIS A 148 -4.04 -6.02 6.11
C HIS A 148 -4.71 -5.21 7.24
N SER A 149 -4.01 -4.24 7.83
CA SER A 149 -4.50 -3.44 8.97
C SER A 149 -5.36 -2.23 8.58
N ILE A 150 -5.58 -1.99 7.28
CA ILE A 150 -6.40 -0.91 6.71
C ILE A 150 -7.38 -1.48 5.67
N PRO A 151 -8.52 -0.80 5.37
CA PRO A 151 -9.43 -1.26 4.33
C PRO A 151 -8.82 -1.27 2.94
N GLU A 152 -9.35 -2.17 2.10
CA GLU A 152 -9.05 -2.26 0.67
C GLU A 152 -7.55 -2.41 0.31
N PRO A 153 -6.75 -3.25 1.00
CA PRO A 153 -5.38 -3.50 0.59
C PRO A 153 -5.31 -4.49 -0.56
N ASN A 154 -4.34 -4.31 -1.46
CA ASN A 154 -4.28 -5.06 -2.71
C ASN A 154 -2.89 -5.61 -3.00
N CYS A 155 -2.85 -6.89 -3.36
CA CYS A 155 -1.79 -7.45 -4.18
C CYS A 155 -2.03 -7.08 -5.65
N LEU A 156 -0.97 -6.83 -6.41
CA LEU A 156 -1.03 -6.51 -7.83
C LEU A 156 -0.39 -7.62 -8.65
N ALA A 157 -1.17 -8.22 -9.56
CA ALA A 157 -0.63 -9.02 -10.66
C ALA A 157 -0.34 -8.10 -11.84
N ILE A 158 0.95 -7.84 -12.07
CA ILE A 158 1.48 -6.96 -13.11
C ILE A 158 1.89 -7.81 -14.30
N ARG A 159 1.03 -7.88 -15.32
CA ARG A 159 1.30 -8.70 -16.53
C ARG A 159 1.90 -7.85 -17.63
N THR A 160 2.96 -8.37 -18.23
CA THR A 160 3.63 -7.80 -19.41
C THR A 160 3.87 -8.91 -20.44
N PRO A 161 4.22 -8.57 -21.71
CA PRO A 161 4.62 -9.57 -22.70
C PRO A 161 5.80 -10.47 -22.27
N LEU A 162 6.67 -10.01 -21.36
CA LEU A 162 7.83 -10.78 -20.88
C LEU A 162 7.53 -11.62 -19.63
N GLY A 163 6.36 -11.49 -19.04
CA GLY A 163 5.93 -12.28 -17.88
C GLY A 163 5.09 -11.50 -16.89
N THR A 164 4.68 -12.24 -15.84
CA THR A 164 3.83 -11.72 -14.76
C THR A 164 4.65 -11.50 -13.51
N ILE A 165 4.58 -10.31 -12.93
CA ILE A 165 5.11 -10.00 -11.60
C ILE A 165 3.96 -9.97 -10.60
N CYS A 166 4.11 -10.66 -9.48
CA CYS A 166 3.23 -10.52 -8.32
C CYS A 166 3.85 -9.53 -7.33
N HIS A 167 3.29 -8.33 -7.19
CA HIS A 167 3.69 -7.38 -6.15
C HIS A 167 2.69 -7.49 -5.00
N THR A 168 3.11 -7.99 -3.84
CA THR A 168 2.15 -8.35 -2.79
C THR A 168 1.49 -7.15 -2.12
N GLY A 169 2.16 -5.99 -2.12
CA GLY A 169 1.90 -4.95 -1.12
C GLY A 169 2.11 -5.51 0.29
N ASP A 170 1.58 -4.82 1.28
CA ASP A 170 1.63 -5.27 2.67
C ASP A 170 0.46 -6.21 2.96
N TRP A 171 0.76 -7.37 3.54
CA TRP A 171 -0.25 -8.42 3.65
C TRP A 171 -0.08 -9.27 4.91
N LYS A 172 -1.20 -9.85 5.31
CA LYS A 172 -1.25 -11.07 6.12
C LYS A 172 -2.34 -11.97 5.58
N ILE A 173 -2.43 -13.21 6.08
CA ILE A 173 -3.60 -14.07 5.88
C ILE A 173 -4.36 -14.11 7.20
N ASP A 174 -5.30 -13.19 7.36
CA ASP A 174 -6.22 -13.16 8.50
C ASP A 174 -7.50 -13.94 8.13
N PRO A 175 -7.83 -15.04 8.83
CA PRO A 175 -9.06 -15.79 8.55
C PRO A 175 -10.32 -15.08 9.08
N GLU A 176 -10.17 -14.13 10.00
CA GLU A 176 -11.26 -13.41 10.66
C GLU A 176 -10.94 -11.90 10.73
N PRO A 177 -10.77 -11.21 9.58
CA PRO A 177 -10.46 -9.80 9.56
C PRO A 177 -11.63 -9.00 10.13
N LEU A 178 -11.31 -7.90 10.81
CA LEU A 178 -12.30 -7.03 11.43
C LEU A 178 -12.77 -5.88 10.53
N ILE A 179 -12.11 -5.72 9.39
CA ILE A 179 -12.39 -4.73 8.35
C ILE A 179 -12.20 -5.39 6.99
N GLY A 180 -13.07 -5.07 6.03
CA GLY A 180 -13.03 -5.66 4.70
C GLY A 180 -13.32 -7.17 4.68
N GLU A 181 -13.03 -7.78 3.54
CA GLU A 181 -13.20 -9.21 3.31
C GLU A 181 -11.91 -9.99 3.60
N VAL A 182 -12.02 -11.31 3.69
CA VAL A 182 -10.85 -12.21 3.74
C VAL A 182 -10.03 -12.12 2.44
N THR A 183 -8.76 -12.52 2.53
CA THR A 183 -7.86 -12.59 1.36
C THR A 183 -8.48 -13.48 0.28
N ASP A 184 -8.45 -13.04 -0.98
CA ASP A 184 -8.91 -13.83 -2.12
C ASP A 184 -7.88 -14.92 -2.49
N ILE A 185 -7.89 -15.99 -1.68
CA ILE A 185 -7.02 -17.16 -1.86
C ILE A 185 -7.26 -17.83 -3.22
N ALA A 186 -8.48 -17.77 -3.76
CA ALA A 186 -8.80 -18.36 -5.06
C ALA A 186 -8.11 -17.60 -6.19
N ALA A 187 -8.11 -16.26 -6.16
CA ALA A 187 -7.38 -15.44 -7.10
C ALA A 187 -5.86 -15.63 -7.01
N LEU A 188 -5.30 -15.72 -5.79
CA LEU A 188 -3.87 -15.98 -5.62
C LEU A 188 -3.45 -17.35 -6.16
N LYS A 189 -4.27 -18.39 -5.95
CA LYS A 189 -4.02 -19.72 -6.54
C LYS A 189 -4.08 -19.69 -8.06
N ARG A 190 -5.11 -19.04 -8.63
CA ARG A 190 -5.24 -18.84 -10.08
C ARG A 190 -4.01 -18.14 -10.65
N LEU A 191 -3.54 -17.07 -9.99
CA LEU A 191 -2.33 -16.35 -10.41
C LEU A 191 -1.09 -17.26 -10.42
N GLY A 192 -0.94 -18.10 -9.39
CA GLY A 192 0.15 -19.09 -9.34
C GLY A 192 0.08 -20.13 -10.45
N GLU A 193 -1.13 -20.62 -10.77
CA GLU A 193 -1.38 -21.58 -11.86
C GLU A 193 -1.13 -20.98 -13.26
N GLU A 194 -1.41 -19.68 -13.45
CA GLU A 194 -1.12 -18.94 -14.68
C GLU A 194 0.40 -18.80 -14.94
N GLY A 195 1.22 -18.92 -13.90
CA GLY A 195 2.67 -18.74 -13.96
C GLY A 195 3.09 -17.30 -13.60
N VAL A 196 3.91 -17.20 -12.55
CA VAL A 196 4.49 -15.94 -12.07
C VAL A 196 5.99 -15.98 -12.33
N LEU A 197 6.52 -14.97 -13.03
CA LEU A 197 7.95 -14.82 -13.30
C LEU A 197 8.71 -14.45 -12.03
N ALA A 198 8.17 -13.48 -11.27
CA ALA A 198 8.78 -13.00 -10.04
C ALA A 198 7.72 -12.54 -9.05
N THR A 199 8.00 -12.70 -7.76
CA THR A 199 7.20 -12.13 -6.68
C THR A 199 8.04 -11.11 -5.93
N VAL A 200 7.54 -9.87 -5.85
CA VAL A 200 8.06 -8.83 -4.96
C VAL A 200 7.18 -8.85 -3.71
N CYS A 201 7.73 -9.39 -2.63
CA CYS A 201 6.98 -9.72 -1.42
C CYS A 201 7.38 -8.84 -0.24
N ASP A 202 6.39 -8.45 0.57
CA ASP A 202 6.58 -7.93 1.93
C ASP A 202 7.47 -8.89 2.73
N SER A 203 8.49 -8.33 3.38
CA SER A 203 9.51 -9.05 4.15
C SER A 203 9.53 -8.66 5.63
N THR A 204 8.60 -7.82 6.09
CA THR A 204 8.55 -7.24 7.43
C THR A 204 8.70 -8.28 8.54
N ASN A 205 8.03 -9.41 8.39
CA ASN A 205 8.06 -10.51 9.36
C ASN A 205 8.77 -11.77 8.84
N ALA A 206 9.57 -11.69 7.78
CA ALA A 206 10.21 -12.86 7.16
C ALA A 206 11.13 -13.64 8.11
N LEU A 207 11.64 -13.00 9.17
CA LEU A 207 12.49 -13.62 10.19
C LEU A 207 11.72 -14.10 11.44
N VAL A 208 10.41 -13.87 11.50
CA VAL A 208 9.56 -14.27 12.62
C VAL A 208 8.88 -15.59 12.28
N ALA A 209 9.18 -16.63 13.05
CA ALA A 209 8.54 -17.93 12.86
C ALA A 209 7.07 -17.92 13.30
N GLY A 210 6.22 -18.63 12.56
CA GLY A 210 4.80 -18.81 12.88
C GLY A 210 3.87 -17.93 12.05
N GLU A 211 2.74 -17.54 12.66
CA GLU A 211 1.69 -16.72 12.03
C GLU A 211 1.45 -15.45 12.85
N SER A 212 1.07 -14.36 12.17
CA SER A 212 0.77 -13.07 12.83
C SER A 212 -0.52 -13.11 13.67
N GLY A 213 -1.40 -14.07 13.41
CA GLY A 213 -2.71 -14.18 14.05
C GLY A 213 -3.75 -13.20 13.49
N SER A 214 -4.96 -13.30 14.06
CA SER A 214 -6.14 -12.57 13.60
C SER A 214 -6.41 -11.31 14.44
N GLU A 215 -6.89 -10.24 13.80
CA GLU A 215 -7.40 -9.07 14.52
C GLU A 215 -8.61 -9.42 15.41
N ALA A 216 -9.42 -10.43 15.07
CA ALA A 216 -10.52 -10.89 15.92
C ALA A 216 -10.03 -11.34 17.30
N LYS A 217 -8.97 -12.15 17.35
CA LYS A 217 -8.33 -12.58 18.60
C LYS A 217 -7.79 -11.38 19.39
N VAL A 218 -7.26 -10.36 18.71
CA VAL A 218 -6.82 -9.13 19.36
C VAL A 218 -8.00 -8.39 20.00
N ARG A 219 -9.16 -8.33 19.34
CA ARG A 219 -10.38 -7.72 19.91
C ARG A 219 -10.87 -8.46 21.14
N GLU A 220 -10.90 -9.78 21.12
CA GLU A 220 -11.29 -10.58 22.28
C GLU A 220 -10.37 -10.30 23.47
N ALA A 221 -9.06 -10.39 23.25
CA ALA A 221 -8.06 -10.16 24.29
C ALA A 221 -8.12 -8.72 24.84
N LEU A 222 -8.25 -7.71 23.97
CA LEU A 222 -8.32 -6.32 24.39
C LEU A 222 -9.61 -6.01 25.14
N THR A 223 -10.74 -6.57 24.71
CA THR A 223 -12.04 -6.43 25.40
C THR A 223 -11.98 -7.02 26.79
N ALA A 224 -11.42 -8.22 26.94
CA ALA A 224 -11.24 -8.86 28.24
C ALA A 224 -10.31 -8.03 29.14
N LEU A 225 -9.17 -7.57 28.63
CA LEU A 225 -8.21 -6.76 29.39
C LEU A 225 -8.85 -5.46 29.89
N ILE A 226 -9.52 -4.70 29.02
CA ILE A 226 -10.16 -3.43 29.35
C ILE A 226 -11.21 -3.59 30.47
N GLY A 227 -11.92 -4.72 30.51
CA GLY A 227 -12.89 -5.02 31.56
C GLY A 227 -12.29 -5.22 32.95
N THR A 228 -11.02 -5.62 33.04
CA THR A 228 -10.33 -5.81 34.32
C THR A 228 -9.73 -4.52 34.90
N LEU A 229 -9.46 -3.54 34.05
CA LEU A 229 -8.76 -2.31 34.43
C LEU A 229 -9.68 -1.37 35.22
N LYS A 230 -9.11 -0.64 36.19
CA LYS A 230 -9.80 0.40 36.96
C LYS A 230 -9.26 1.78 36.57
N GLY A 231 -10.09 2.82 36.66
CA GLY A 231 -9.71 4.19 36.31
C GLY A 231 -9.70 4.46 34.80
N ARG A 232 -8.92 5.47 34.40
CA ARG A 232 -8.75 5.88 32.99
C ARG A 232 -7.75 4.97 32.29
N ILE A 233 -7.99 4.73 31.01
CA ILE A 233 -7.14 3.90 30.14
C ILE A 233 -6.69 4.78 28.98
N ALA A 234 -5.39 4.77 28.70
CA ALA A 234 -4.83 5.36 27.49
C ALA A 234 -4.36 4.23 26.57
N VAL A 235 -4.74 4.29 25.29
CA VAL A 235 -4.30 3.35 24.26
C VAL A 235 -3.68 4.14 23.13
N THR A 236 -2.45 3.79 22.76
CA THR A 236 -1.75 4.40 21.63
C THR A 236 -1.74 3.42 20.45
N SER A 237 -2.05 3.90 19.25
CA SER A 237 -2.00 3.12 18.02
C SER A 237 -1.70 4.02 16.83
N PHE A 238 -1.30 3.43 15.71
CA PHE A 238 -1.18 4.16 14.46
C PHE A 238 -2.57 4.57 13.97
N ALA A 239 -2.72 5.82 13.53
CA ALA A 239 -3.98 6.34 12.99
C ALA A 239 -4.48 5.52 11.78
N SER A 240 -3.55 4.94 11.01
CA SER A 240 -3.82 4.13 9.84
C SER A 240 -4.27 2.68 10.16
N ASN A 241 -4.17 2.23 11.41
CA ASN A 241 -4.65 0.90 11.81
C ASN A 241 -6.13 0.97 12.19
N VAL A 242 -6.98 1.07 11.16
CA VAL A 242 -8.44 1.23 11.31
C VAL A 242 -9.06 0.05 12.06
N ALA A 243 -8.57 -1.18 11.83
CA ALA A 243 -9.03 -2.38 12.54
C ALA A 243 -8.83 -2.27 14.06
N ARG A 244 -7.68 -1.68 14.47
CA ARG A 244 -7.37 -1.47 15.88
C ARG A 244 -8.20 -0.35 16.49
N LEU A 245 -8.46 0.73 15.76
CA LEU A 245 -9.34 1.80 16.23
C LEU A 245 -10.77 1.30 16.47
N ASP A 246 -11.35 0.53 15.54
CA ASP A 246 -12.67 -0.09 15.71
C ASP A 246 -12.68 -1.07 16.89
N THR A 247 -11.59 -1.83 17.07
CA THR A 247 -11.42 -2.74 18.21
C THR A 247 -11.41 -2.00 19.55
N ILE A 248 -10.65 -0.91 19.67
CA ILE A 248 -10.61 -0.09 20.89
C ILE A 248 -11.99 0.49 21.19
N ALA A 249 -12.68 1.00 20.16
CA ALA A 249 -14.01 1.59 20.30
C ALA A 249 -15.04 0.57 20.82
N ARG A 250 -15.06 -0.63 20.24
CA ARG A 250 -15.96 -1.72 20.66
C ARG A 250 -15.63 -2.24 22.05
N ALA A 251 -14.35 -2.50 22.32
CA ALA A 251 -13.90 -2.96 23.62
C ALA A 251 -14.24 -1.98 24.74
N ALA A 252 -14.14 -0.66 24.49
CA ALA A 252 -14.57 0.36 25.42
C ALA A 252 -16.10 0.33 25.65
N ARG A 253 -16.88 0.33 24.56
CA ARG A 253 -18.36 0.27 24.62
C ARG A 253 -18.86 -0.94 25.40
N ASP A 254 -18.31 -2.12 25.11
CA ASP A 254 -18.76 -3.39 25.70
C ASP A 254 -18.41 -3.48 27.20
N ASN A 255 -17.48 -2.64 27.68
CA ASN A 255 -17.14 -2.48 29.09
C ASN A 255 -17.70 -1.18 29.71
N GLY A 256 -18.70 -0.55 29.09
CA GLY A 256 -19.37 0.63 29.62
C GLY A 256 -18.49 1.88 29.70
N ARG A 257 -17.47 1.99 28.84
CA ARG A 257 -16.54 3.12 28.78
C ARG A 257 -16.83 4.00 27.57
N GLN A 258 -16.54 5.29 27.71
CA GLN A 258 -16.58 6.25 26.60
C GLN A 258 -15.18 6.44 26.02
N VAL A 259 -15.12 6.63 24.71
CA VAL A 259 -13.87 6.87 23.97
C VAL A 259 -13.74 8.34 23.63
N ALA A 260 -12.54 8.88 23.81
CA ALA A 260 -12.13 10.17 23.31
C ALA A 260 -10.86 9.98 22.46
N LEU A 261 -10.80 10.67 21.31
CA LEU A 261 -9.63 10.67 20.44
C LEU A 261 -8.76 11.89 20.76
N VAL A 262 -7.45 11.69 20.73
CA VAL A 262 -6.43 12.73 20.91
C VAL A 262 -5.35 12.48 19.87
N GLY A 263 -5.14 13.43 18.96
CA GLY A 263 -4.25 13.31 17.81
C GLY A 263 -4.86 13.94 16.60
#